data_AF-A0A933JWK4-F1
#
_entry.id   AF-A0A933JWK4-F1
#
_cell.length_a   1.000
_cell.length_b   1.000
_cell.length_c   1.000
_cell.angle_alpha   90.00
_cell.angle_beta   90.00
_cell.angle_gamma   90.00
#
_symmetry.space_group_name_H-M   'P 1'
#
loop_
_entity.id
_entity.type
_entity.pdbx_description
1 polymer ?
#
loop_
_entity_poly.entity_id
_entity_poly.type
_entity_poly.pdbx_seq_one_letter_code
_entity_poly.pdbx_strand_id
1 'polypeptide(L)'
;MPSTHPDPRRIESSRGFYYLKRYPSKRKLRQETRFLDRVQPHLQGLVPEVLLSDEHELAVLMTGLAGDPFSRLDLPRDREVALFHSAGWFLSQLHAIDVVDDDELTIAEGLRMRAAALAHAVGAETRSLASFALEQLSKLDLSSELRVPCHRDFDPRNWLVDGSMIRVVDFEHARLDARVADVTRLWTLVFPGRDELEAAFFAGYGRRFPSGSLLAMAALDAAATLSWATRHGDPEFLARGRRMAKRVEECAPPFRAIC
;
A
#
# COMPACT_ATOMS: atom_id res chain seq x y z
N MET A 1 -19.22 -5.84 -6.38
CA MET A 1 -19.20 -7.32 -6.34
C MET A 1 -18.37 -7.73 -5.13
N PRO A 2 -18.70 -8.81 -4.41
CA PRO A 2 -17.86 -9.26 -3.30
C PRO A 2 -16.47 -9.60 -3.85
N SER A 3 -15.43 -9.35 -3.05
CA SER A 3 -14.06 -9.80 -3.30
C SER A 3 -14.08 -11.21 -3.92
N THR A 4 -13.51 -11.37 -5.11
CA THR A 4 -13.45 -12.66 -5.83
C THR A 4 -12.43 -13.62 -5.20
N HIS A 5 -11.96 -13.34 -3.99
CA HIS A 5 -11.08 -14.20 -3.22
C HIS A 5 -11.84 -14.67 -1.98
N PRO A 6 -11.99 -16.00 -1.78
CA PRO A 6 -12.53 -16.49 -0.53
C PRO A 6 -11.65 -15.98 0.61
N ASP A 7 -12.28 -15.48 1.67
CA ASP A 7 -11.55 -15.03 2.85
C ASP A 7 -10.55 -16.11 3.31
N PRO A 8 -9.33 -15.72 3.71
CA PRO A 8 -8.34 -16.67 4.19
C PRO A 8 -8.94 -17.57 5.28
N ARG A 9 -8.85 -18.89 5.09
CA ARG A 9 -9.40 -19.84 6.06
C ARG A 9 -8.44 -19.95 7.24
N ARG A 10 -8.90 -19.55 8.43
CA ARG A 10 -8.18 -19.77 9.69
C ARG A 10 -8.17 -21.27 10.05
N ILE A 11 -7.01 -21.77 10.45
CA ILE A 11 -6.78 -23.14 10.92
C ILE A 11 -6.14 -23.04 12.30
N GLU A 12 -6.69 -23.75 13.28
CA GLU A 12 -6.14 -23.79 14.64
C GLU A 12 -5.37 -25.09 14.90
N SER A 13 -4.35 -25.01 15.74
CA SER A 13 -3.56 -26.15 16.21
C SER A 13 -3.07 -25.91 17.64
N SER A 14 -2.51 -26.93 18.26
CA SER A 14 -1.82 -26.80 19.56
C SER A 14 -0.58 -25.91 19.53
N ARG A 15 -0.06 -25.57 18.35
CA ARG A 15 1.14 -24.73 18.15
C ARG A 15 0.81 -23.28 17.76
N GLY A 16 -0.46 -22.93 17.62
CA GLY A 16 -0.91 -21.61 17.16
C GLY A 16 -1.97 -21.72 16.05
N PHE A 17 -2.25 -20.59 15.40
CA PHE A 17 -3.19 -20.52 14.28
C PHE A 17 -2.49 -20.12 12.98
N TYR A 18 -3.09 -20.52 11.87
CA TYR A 18 -2.56 -20.38 10.52
C TYR A 18 -3.66 -19.90 9.58
N TYR A 19 -3.25 -19.38 8.42
CA TYR A 19 -4.16 -19.00 7.35
C TYR A 19 -3.83 -19.74 6.07
N LEU A 20 -4.86 -20.36 5.48
CA LEU A 20 -4.82 -20.87 4.12
C LEU A 20 -5.44 -19.83 3.18
N LYS A 21 -4.62 -19.21 2.34
CA LYS A 21 -5.05 -18.20 1.34
C LYS A 21 -4.97 -18.80 -0.06
N ARG A 22 -5.98 -18.56 -0.89
CA ARG A 22 -6.05 -18.96 -2.30
C ARG A 22 -5.97 -17.74 -3.21
N TYR A 23 -5.38 -17.91 -4.39
CA TYR A 23 -5.13 -16.83 -5.33
C TYR A 23 -5.78 -17.08 -6.69
N PRO A 24 -6.09 -16.01 -7.44
CA PRO A 24 -6.67 -16.13 -8.77
C PRO A 24 -5.63 -16.49 -9.84
N SER A 25 -4.33 -16.39 -9.53
CA SER A 25 -3.26 -16.63 -10.49
C SER A 25 -1.94 -16.98 -9.81
N LYS A 26 -1.08 -17.72 -10.52
CA LYS A 26 0.29 -18.01 -10.10
C LYS A 26 1.10 -16.74 -9.88
N ARG A 27 0.86 -15.69 -10.67
CA ARG A 27 1.55 -14.40 -10.54
C ARG A 27 1.31 -13.77 -9.18
N LYS A 28 0.06 -13.71 -8.72
CA LYS A 28 -0.31 -13.13 -7.41
C LYS A 28 0.24 -13.96 -6.26
N LEU A 29 0.13 -15.29 -6.33
CA LEU A 29 0.72 -16.20 -5.35
C LEU A 29 2.24 -15.98 -5.23
N ARG A 30 2.97 -16.06 -6.35
CA ARG A 30 4.43 -15.88 -6.38
C ARG A 30 4.85 -14.49 -5.90
N GLN A 31 4.06 -13.46 -6.18
CA GLN A 31 4.35 -12.10 -5.75
C GLN A 31 4.34 -12.02 -4.22
N GLU A 32 3.29 -12.50 -3.56
CA GLU A 32 3.19 -12.45 -2.10
C GLU A 32 4.21 -13.37 -1.43
N THR A 33 4.36 -14.62 -1.90
CA THR A 33 5.28 -15.56 -1.25
C THR A 33 6.73 -15.14 -1.37
N ARG A 34 7.21 -14.75 -2.56
CA ARG A 34 8.58 -14.27 -2.75
C ARG A 34 8.86 -13.00 -1.97
N PHE A 35 7.87 -12.12 -1.84
CA PHE A 35 8.02 -10.90 -1.05
C PHE A 35 8.17 -11.25 0.44
N LEU A 36 7.28 -12.09 0.98
CA LEU A 36 7.32 -12.52 2.36
C LEU A 36 8.62 -13.27 2.68
N ASP A 37 9.04 -14.22 1.84
CA ASP A 37 10.31 -14.96 2.00
C ASP A 37 11.52 -14.02 2.12
N ARG A 38 11.48 -12.88 1.42
CA ARG A 38 12.56 -11.88 1.44
C ARG A 38 12.54 -11.02 2.69
N VAL A 39 11.37 -10.59 3.17
CA VAL A 39 11.28 -9.62 4.28
C VAL A 39 11.12 -10.28 5.66
N GLN A 40 10.59 -11.51 5.73
CA GLN A 40 10.33 -12.21 6.98
C GLN A 40 11.57 -12.30 7.89
N PRO A 41 12.79 -12.63 7.39
CA PRO A 41 13.97 -12.73 8.25
C PRO A 41 14.28 -11.44 9.01
N HIS A 42 13.88 -10.29 8.47
CA HIS A 42 14.10 -8.95 9.04
C HIS A 42 12.92 -8.44 9.88
N LEU A 43 11.73 -9.02 9.72
CA LEU A 43 10.47 -8.55 10.30
C LEU A 43 9.73 -9.66 11.07
N GLN A 44 10.49 -10.55 11.71
CA GLN A 44 9.95 -11.70 12.43
C GLN A 44 8.86 -11.29 13.43
N GLY A 45 7.70 -11.96 13.35
CA GLY A 45 6.54 -11.67 14.18
C GLY A 45 5.75 -10.42 13.78
N LEU A 46 6.26 -9.57 12.90
CA LEU A 46 5.54 -8.38 12.38
C LEU A 46 4.83 -8.65 11.05
N VAL A 47 5.25 -9.70 10.33
CA VAL A 47 4.66 -10.16 9.06
C VAL A 47 4.44 -11.67 9.08
N PRO A 48 3.53 -12.23 8.27
CA PRO A 48 3.32 -13.68 8.20
C PRO A 48 4.54 -14.41 7.64
N GLU A 49 4.80 -15.61 8.15
CA GLU A 49 5.76 -16.55 7.57
C GLU A 49 5.04 -17.53 6.64
N VAL A 50 5.58 -17.71 5.43
CA VAL A 50 5.10 -18.73 4.48
C VAL A 50 5.63 -20.09 4.93
N LEU A 51 4.71 -21.01 5.23
CA LEU A 51 5.06 -22.36 5.66
C LEU A 51 5.06 -23.34 4.49
N LEU A 52 4.05 -23.21 3.62
CA LEU A 52 3.88 -24.05 2.44
C LEU A 52 3.25 -23.21 1.33
N SER A 53 3.71 -23.39 0.10
CA SER A 53 3.08 -22.83 -1.09
C SER A 53 2.92 -23.92 -2.15
N ASP A 54 1.76 -23.95 -2.78
CA ASP A 54 1.45 -24.85 -3.89
C ASP A 54 0.88 -24.04 -5.07
N GLU A 55 1.62 -24.03 -6.17
CA GLU A 55 1.23 -23.31 -7.38
C GLU A 55 0.21 -24.04 -8.25
N HIS A 56 0.06 -25.35 -8.08
CA HIS A 56 -0.99 -26.12 -8.74
C HIS A 56 -2.33 -25.83 -8.06
N GLU A 57 -2.35 -25.80 -6.72
CA GLU A 57 -3.53 -25.47 -5.91
C GLU A 57 -3.78 -23.95 -5.78
N LEU A 58 -2.86 -23.13 -6.29
CA LEU A 58 -2.86 -21.66 -6.14
C LEU A 58 -3.06 -21.22 -4.69
N ALA A 59 -2.41 -21.92 -3.76
CA ALA A 59 -2.63 -21.78 -2.33
C ALA A 59 -1.33 -21.58 -1.55
N VAL A 60 -1.43 -20.89 -0.42
CA VAL A 60 -0.36 -20.74 0.55
C VAL A 60 -0.90 -20.96 1.95
N LEU A 61 -0.13 -21.68 2.77
CA LEU A 61 -0.32 -21.77 4.21
C LEU A 61 0.71 -20.86 4.88
N MET A 62 0.24 -19.96 5.73
CA MET A 62 1.08 -18.99 6.44
C MET A 62 0.74 -18.93 7.93
N THR A 63 1.68 -18.47 8.75
CA THR A 63 1.46 -18.25 10.19
C THR A 63 0.43 -17.16 10.44
N GLY A 64 -0.44 -17.37 11.43
CA GLY A 64 -1.22 -16.30 12.01
C GLY A 64 -0.37 -15.35 12.85
N LEU A 65 -0.76 -14.09 12.89
CA LEU A 65 -0.13 -13.06 13.72
C LEU A 65 -1.07 -12.68 14.86
N ALA A 66 -0.52 -12.51 16.05
CA ALA A 66 -1.28 -12.07 17.22
C ALA A 66 -1.86 -10.66 17.03
N GLY A 67 -2.90 -10.35 17.78
CA GLY A 67 -3.55 -9.05 17.78
C GLY A 67 -4.89 -9.02 17.05
N ASP A 68 -5.61 -7.93 17.27
CA ASP A 68 -6.95 -7.71 16.72
C ASP A 68 -6.89 -6.76 15.52
N PRO A 69 -7.74 -6.95 14.49
CA PRO A 69 -7.80 -6.02 13.37
C PRO A 69 -8.06 -4.59 13.85
N PHE A 70 -7.20 -3.64 13.46
CA PHE A 70 -7.31 -2.23 13.85
C PHE A 70 -8.70 -1.67 13.55
N SER A 71 -9.28 -2.04 12.40
CA SER A 71 -10.62 -1.62 11.96
C SER A 71 -11.78 -2.06 12.85
N ARG A 72 -11.54 -2.98 13.80
CA ARG A 72 -12.55 -3.48 14.75
C ARG A 72 -12.38 -2.91 16.16
N LEU A 73 -11.36 -2.10 16.39
CA LEU A 73 -11.05 -1.56 17.71
C LEU A 73 -11.64 -0.16 17.86
N ASP A 74 -12.29 0.07 19.00
CA ASP A 74 -12.58 1.41 19.49
C ASP A 74 -11.41 1.86 20.37
N LEU A 75 -10.60 2.78 19.83
CA LEU A 75 -9.32 3.16 20.44
C LEU A 75 -9.41 4.57 21.03
N PRO A 76 -9.00 4.76 22.29
CA PRO A 76 -8.70 6.09 22.80
C PRO A 76 -7.69 6.81 21.89
N ARG A 77 -7.85 8.13 21.76
CA ARG A 77 -7.07 8.96 20.81
C ARG A 77 -5.56 8.80 20.99
N ASP A 78 -5.08 8.79 22.22
CA ASP A 78 -3.67 8.60 22.56
C ASP A 78 -3.14 7.24 22.10
N ARG A 79 -3.95 6.19 22.24
CA ARG A 79 -3.62 4.85 21.75
C ARG A 79 -3.59 4.79 20.23
N GLU A 80 -4.54 5.44 19.55
CA GLU A 80 -4.56 5.53 18.09
C GLU A 80 -3.29 6.24 17.57
N VAL A 81 -2.94 7.39 18.17
CA VAL A 81 -1.72 8.15 17.86
C VAL A 81 -0.46 7.27 18.02
N ALA A 82 -0.36 6.52 19.11
CA ALA A 82 0.76 5.60 19.34
C ALA A 82 0.85 4.50 18.28
N LEU A 83 -0.27 3.97 17.81
CA LEU A 83 -0.31 2.96 16.75
C LEU A 83 0.08 3.53 15.39
N PHE A 84 -0.25 4.79 15.08
CA PHE A 84 0.26 5.46 13.88
C PHE A 84 1.76 5.69 13.94
N HIS A 85 2.32 6.01 15.11
CA HIS A 85 3.77 6.00 15.30
C HIS A 85 4.36 4.60 15.04
N SER A 86 3.75 3.53 15.58
CA SER A 86 4.17 2.16 15.29
C SER A 86 4.09 1.82 13.79
N ALA A 87 3.07 2.33 13.08
CA ALA A 87 2.92 2.13 11.65
C ALA A 87 4.03 2.82 10.84
N GLY A 88 4.39 4.04 11.23
CA GLY A 88 5.54 4.74 10.68
C GLY A 88 6.84 3.97 10.92
N TRP A 89 7.04 3.50 12.16
CA TRP A 89 8.19 2.68 12.52
C TRP A 89 8.26 1.40 11.68
N PHE A 90 7.15 0.68 11.50
CA PHE A 90 7.10 -0.53 10.67
C PHE A 90 7.60 -0.26 9.25
N LEU A 91 7.10 0.80 8.59
CA LEU A 91 7.56 1.16 7.25
C LEU A 91 9.02 1.59 7.22
N SER A 92 9.53 2.21 8.29
CA SER A 92 10.97 2.52 8.38
C SER A 92 11.81 1.24 8.32
N GLN A 93 11.37 0.18 9.01
CA GLN A 93 12.05 -1.11 9.03
C GLN A 93 11.93 -1.81 7.68
N LEU A 94 10.71 -1.89 7.13
CA LEU A 94 10.46 -2.50 5.82
C LEU A 94 11.29 -1.84 4.71
N HIS A 95 11.30 -0.51 4.66
CA HIS A 95 12.01 0.24 3.64
C HIS A 95 13.55 0.30 3.88
N ALA A 96 14.04 -0.19 5.01
CA ALA A 96 15.47 -0.28 5.30
C ALA A 96 16.08 -1.64 4.90
N ILE A 97 15.25 -2.62 4.54
CA ILE A 97 15.72 -3.92 4.09
C ILE A 97 16.42 -3.75 2.74
N ASP A 98 17.71 -4.10 2.71
CA ASP A 98 18.51 -4.09 1.50
C ASP A 98 18.11 -5.27 0.59
N VAL A 99 17.82 -4.95 -0.66
CA VAL A 99 17.30 -5.91 -1.63
C VAL A 99 17.88 -5.60 -3.00
N VAL A 100 18.23 -6.65 -3.74
CA VAL A 100 18.66 -6.50 -5.12
C VAL A 100 17.47 -6.02 -5.96
N ASP A 101 17.60 -4.84 -6.54
CA ASP A 101 16.72 -4.33 -7.59
C ASP A 101 17.26 -4.83 -8.94
N ASP A 102 16.53 -5.75 -9.57
CA ASP A 102 16.86 -6.35 -10.87
C ASP A 102 16.06 -5.73 -12.03
N ASP A 103 15.32 -4.64 -11.77
CA ASP A 103 14.58 -3.91 -12.80
C ASP A 103 15.54 -3.04 -13.63
N GLU A 104 15.55 -3.26 -14.94
CA GLU A 104 16.37 -2.48 -15.89
C GLU A 104 15.97 -1.00 -15.93
N LEU A 105 14.71 -0.68 -15.61
CA LEU A 105 14.23 0.68 -15.55
C LEU A 105 14.54 1.27 -14.19
N THR A 106 14.92 2.54 -14.14
CA THR A 106 14.92 3.30 -12.88
C THR A 106 13.51 3.46 -12.34
N ILE A 107 13.36 3.71 -11.03
CA ILE A 107 12.04 3.99 -10.43
C ILE A 107 11.38 5.21 -11.08
N ALA A 108 12.16 6.20 -11.48
CA ALA A 108 11.68 7.41 -12.14
C ALA A 108 11.06 7.08 -13.51
N GLU A 109 11.73 6.27 -14.33
CA GLU A 109 11.22 5.79 -15.62
C GLU A 109 9.96 4.93 -15.42
N GLY A 110 10.00 3.98 -14.49
CA GLY A 110 8.85 3.14 -14.18
C GLY A 110 7.63 3.93 -13.71
N LEU A 111 7.80 4.98 -12.92
CA LEU A 111 6.72 5.89 -12.51
C LEU A 111 6.14 6.67 -13.70
N ARG A 112 7.00 7.24 -14.56
CA ARG A 112 6.56 7.98 -15.75
C ARG A 112 5.84 7.08 -16.75
N MET A 113 6.32 5.86 -16.96
CA MET A 113 5.67 4.87 -17.82
C MET A 113 4.30 4.46 -17.27
N ARG A 114 4.17 4.24 -15.96
CA ARG A 114 2.88 3.98 -15.31
C ARG A 114 1.89 5.14 -15.51
N ALA A 115 2.34 6.37 -15.30
CA ALA A 115 1.51 7.56 -15.50
C ALA A 115 1.08 7.70 -16.97
N ALA A 116 2.00 7.52 -17.93
CA ALA A 116 1.70 7.56 -19.35
C ALA A 116 0.68 6.49 -19.77
N ALA A 117 0.83 5.25 -19.28
CA ALA A 117 -0.12 4.18 -19.56
C ALA A 117 -1.54 4.52 -19.04
N LEU A 118 -1.65 5.12 -17.85
CA LEU A 118 -2.93 5.55 -17.29
C LEU A 118 -3.51 6.79 -17.98
N ALA A 119 -2.66 7.65 -18.55
CA ALA A 119 -3.11 8.79 -19.37
C ALA A 119 -3.82 8.35 -20.66
N HIS A 120 -3.66 7.09 -21.07
CA HIS A 120 -4.39 6.47 -22.18
C HIS A 120 -5.54 5.54 -21.73
N ALA A 121 -5.85 5.48 -20.42
CA ALA A 121 -6.91 4.64 -19.90
C ALA A 121 -8.33 5.23 -20.11
N VAL A 122 -9.33 4.40 -19.86
CA VAL A 122 -10.75 4.79 -19.89
C VAL A 122 -11.07 5.73 -18.72
N GLY A 123 -11.94 6.72 -18.98
CA GLY A 123 -12.38 7.74 -18.02
C GLY A 123 -11.59 9.05 -18.13
N ALA A 124 -12.29 10.18 -18.26
CA ALA A 124 -11.66 11.51 -18.35
C ALA A 124 -10.91 11.86 -17.05
N GLU A 125 -11.52 11.54 -15.91
CA GLU A 125 -10.96 11.76 -14.57
C GLU A 125 -9.61 11.04 -14.40
N THR A 126 -9.57 9.74 -14.73
CA THR A 126 -8.36 8.91 -14.75
C THR A 126 -7.24 9.55 -15.58
N ARG A 127 -7.56 9.97 -16.82
CA ARG A 127 -6.55 10.55 -17.73
C ARG A 127 -6.03 11.89 -17.22
N SER A 128 -6.90 12.73 -16.65
CA SER A 128 -6.53 14.03 -16.09
C SER A 128 -5.57 13.87 -14.91
N LEU A 129 -5.89 12.98 -13.97
CA LEU A 129 -5.02 12.66 -12.83
C LEU A 129 -3.68 12.07 -13.27
N ALA A 130 -3.69 11.16 -14.25
CA ALA A 130 -2.46 10.55 -14.76
C ALA A 130 -1.56 11.56 -15.49
N SER A 131 -2.16 12.49 -16.25
CA SER A 131 -1.42 13.57 -16.91
C SER A 131 -0.81 14.54 -15.89
N PHE A 132 -1.58 14.88 -14.84
CA PHE A 132 -1.07 15.68 -13.73
C PHE A 132 0.06 14.96 -12.98
N ALA A 133 -0.08 13.65 -12.70
CA ALA A 133 0.98 12.86 -12.08
C ALA A 133 2.26 12.90 -12.93
N LEU A 134 2.15 12.74 -14.25
CA LEU A 134 3.28 12.83 -15.17
C LEU A 134 3.96 14.21 -15.13
N GLU A 135 3.18 15.29 -15.09
CA GLU A 135 3.69 16.67 -14.96
C GLU A 135 4.39 16.91 -13.62
N GLN A 136 3.88 16.36 -12.51
CA GLN A 136 4.55 16.48 -11.22
C GLN A 136 5.84 15.64 -11.19
N LEU A 137 5.82 14.43 -11.74
CA LEU A 137 7.01 13.56 -11.83
C LEU A 137 8.13 14.15 -12.70
N SER A 138 7.83 15.02 -13.66
CA SER A 138 8.85 15.70 -14.46
C SER A 138 9.58 16.83 -13.70
N LYS A 139 8.97 17.33 -12.62
CA LYS A 139 9.54 18.39 -11.75
C LYS A 139 10.38 17.83 -10.60
N LEU A 140 10.31 16.53 -10.35
CA LEU A 140 11.02 15.87 -9.26
C LEU A 140 12.38 15.35 -9.72
N ASP A 141 13.41 15.62 -8.94
CA ASP A 141 14.66 14.88 -9.01
C ASP A 141 14.49 13.56 -8.26
N LEU A 142 14.41 12.47 -9.03
CA LEU A 142 14.29 11.09 -8.54
C LEU A 142 15.55 10.27 -8.85
N SER A 143 16.65 10.94 -9.25
CA SER A 143 17.89 10.25 -9.66
C SER A 143 18.52 9.42 -8.55
N SER A 144 18.33 9.83 -7.28
CA SER A 144 18.81 9.12 -6.10
C SER A 144 17.75 8.24 -5.42
N GLU A 145 16.53 8.18 -5.94
CA GLU A 145 15.49 7.36 -5.33
C GLU A 145 15.71 5.89 -5.71
N LEU A 146 15.84 5.04 -4.69
CA LEU A 146 15.97 3.60 -4.86
C LEU A 146 14.61 2.93 -4.70
N ARG A 147 14.39 1.81 -5.39
CA ARG A 147 13.27 0.94 -5.05
C ARG A 147 13.57 0.25 -3.73
N VAL A 148 12.55 0.18 -2.88
CA VAL A 148 12.59 -0.55 -1.62
C VAL A 148 11.42 -1.50 -1.53
N PRO A 149 11.44 -2.50 -0.64
CA PRO A 149 10.26 -3.31 -0.37
C PRO A 149 9.11 -2.40 0.09
N CYS A 150 8.02 -2.37 -0.67
CA CYS A 150 6.81 -1.62 -0.34
C CYS A 150 5.64 -2.59 -0.24
N HIS A 151 4.79 -2.41 0.76
CA HIS A 151 3.53 -3.14 0.95
C HIS A 151 2.53 -2.84 -0.18
N ARG A 152 2.55 -1.62 -0.72
CA ARG A 152 1.70 -1.04 -1.79
C ARG A 152 0.20 -0.96 -1.48
N ASP A 153 -0.21 -1.51 -0.36
CA ASP A 153 -1.58 -1.46 0.17
C ASP A 153 -1.56 -1.22 1.68
N PHE A 154 -0.65 -0.35 2.14
CA PHE A 154 -0.47 -0.05 3.55
C PHE A 154 -1.64 0.82 4.05
N ASP A 155 -2.60 0.17 4.70
CA ASP A 155 -3.88 0.74 5.12
C ASP A 155 -4.25 0.15 6.49
N PRO A 156 -4.90 0.90 7.40
CA PRO A 156 -5.29 0.38 8.71
C PRO A 156 -6.13 -0.90 8.67
N ARG A 157 -6.84 -1.19 7.57
CA ARG A 157 -7.56 -2.47 7.40
C ARG A 157 -6.65 -3.70 7.39
N ASN A 158 -5.37 -3.51 7.07
CA ASN A 158 -4.34 -4.53 6.97
C ASN A 158 -3.43 -4.57 8.21
N TRP A 159 -3.80 -3.86 9.29
CA TRP A 159 -3.05 -3.83 10.55
C TRP A 159 -3.74 -4.67 11.63
N LEU A 160 -2.95 -5.46 12.33
CA LEU A 160 -3.33 -6.13 13.58
C LEU A 160 -2.65 -5.41 14.74
N VAL A 161 -3.39 -5.15 15.81
CA VAL A 161 -2.90 -4.45 16.99
C VAL A 161 -2.56 -5.46 18.08
N ASP A 162 -1.30 -5.50 18.45
CA ASP A 162 -0.78 -6.32 19.54
C ASP A 162 -0.07 -5.41 20.56
N GLY A 163 -0.78 -5.08 21.65
CA GLY A 163 -0.33 -4.10 22.62
C GLY A 163 -0.22 -2.70 22.03
N SER A 164 1.02 -2.20 21.91
CA SER A 164 1.38 -0.90 21.33
C SER A 164 1.96 -1.00 19.91
N MET A 165 2.06 -2.21 19.37
CA MET A 165 2.66 -2.47 18.07
C MET A 165 1.59 -2.84 17.05
N ILE A 166 1.80 -2.42 15.80
CA ILE A 166 1.11 -3.02 14.67
C ILE A 166 1.90 -4.21 14.13
N ARG A 167 1.15 -5.20 13.65
CA ARG A 167 1.61 -6.25 12.75
C ARG A 167 0.85 -6.09 11.44
N VAL A 168 1.48 -6.44 10.32
CA VAL A 168 0.95 -6.13 9.00
C VAL A 168 0.67 -7.42 8.25
N VAL A 169 -0.46 -7.47 7.56
CA VAL A 169 -0.91 -8.61 6.77
C VAL A 169 -1.29 -8.17 5.35
N ASP A 170 -1.52 -9.14 4.47
CA ASP A 170 -1.99 -8.94 3.09
C ASP A 170 -0.96 -8.28 2.14
N PHE A 171 0.08 -9.05 1.82
CA PHE A 171 1.21 -8.60 0.98
C PHE A 171 0.99 -8.86 -0.53
N GLU A 172 -0.26 -9.05 -0.96
CA GLU A 172 -0.58 -9.44 -2.35
C GLU A 172 -0.26 -8.37 -3.41
N HIS A 173 -0.05 -7.14 -2.97
CA HIS A 173 0.33 -6.02 -3.81
C HIS A 173 1.80 -5.64 -3.65
N ALA A 174 2.47 -6.24 -2.67
CA ALA A 174 3.81 -5.88 -2.27
C ALA A 174 4.82 -6.17 -3.38
N ARG A 175 5.79 -5.27 -3.51
CA ARG A 175 6.86 -5.30 -4.53
C ARG A 175 7.87 -4.20 -4.23
N LEU A 176 8.97 -4.18 -4.98
CA LEU A 176 9.90 -3.06 -4.95
C LEU A 176 9.24 -1.83 -5.61
N ASP A 177 9.27 -0.69 -4.93
CA ASP A 177 8.70 0.58 -5.45
C ASP A 177 9.31 1.80 -4.73
N ALA A 178 8.87 3.00 -5.08
CA ALA A 178 9.26 4.22 -4.38
C ALA A 178 8.70 4.22 -2.95
N ARG A 179 9.49 4.67 -1.96
CA ARG A 179 9.10 4.71 -0.53
C ARG A 179 7.78 5.45 -0.29
N VAL A 180 7.55 6.51 -1.04
CA VAL A 180 6.35 7.36 -0.93
C VAL A 180 5.07 6.58 -1.28
N ALA A 181 5.15 5.50 -2.06
CA ALA A 181 3.99 4.71 -2.47
C ALA A 181 3.20 4.12 -1.29
N ASP A 182 3.88 3.74 -0.21
CA ASP A 182 3.22 3.18 0.98
C ASP A 182 2.57 4.24 1.88
N VAL A 183 2.90 5.51 1.68
CA VAL A 183 2.37 6.61 2.48
C VAL A 183 1.20 7.30 1.80
N THR A 184 1.15 7.25 0.47
CA THR A 184 0.13 7.92 -0.36
C THR A 184 -1.30 7.64 0.08
N ARG A 185 -1.63 6.39 0.42
CA ARG A 185 -3.00 6.03 0.83
C ARG A 185 -3.38 6.66 2.17
N LEU A 186 -2.48 6.63 3.16
CA LEU A 186 -2.69 7.30 4.44
C LEU A 186 -2.84 8.82 4.25
N TRP A 187 -1.94 9.40 3.44
CA TRP A 187 -1.96 10.84 3.16
C TRP A 187 -3.23 11.30 2.43
N THR A 188 -3.78 10.46 1.55
CA THR A 188 -5.00 10.80 0.80
C THR A 188 -6.29 10.54 1.56
N LEU A 189 -6.37 9.48 2.38
CA LEU A 189 -7.63 8.98 2.92
C LEU A 189 -7.74 9.03 4.45
N VAL A 190 -6.62 9.10 5.17
CA VAL A 190 -6.60 8.94 6.63
C VAL A 190 -6.18 10.23 7.34
N PHE A 191 -5.11 10.88 6.88
CA PHE A 191 -4.58 12.09 7.49
C PHE A 191 -5.43 13.35 7.33
N PRO A 192 -6.26 13.54 6.28
CA PRO A 192 -7.08 14.76 6.19
C PRO A 192 -7.95 14.99 7.44
N GLY A 193 -7.69 16.09 8.16
CA GLY A 193 -8.37 16.45 9.40
C GLY A 193 -7.88 15.71 10.66
N ARG A 194 -6.78 14.96 10.55
CA ARG A 194 -6.18 14.11 11.61
C ARG A 194 -4.67 14.38 11.74
N ASP A 195 -4.29 15.63 11.88
CA ASP A 195 -2.89 16.09 11.86
C ASP A 195 -2.02 15.38 12.93
N GLU A 196 -2.61 14.99 14.07
CA GLU A 196 -1.90 14.23 15.10
C GLU A 196 -1.43 12.84 14.62
N LEU A 197 -2.22 12.19 13.77
CA LEU A 197 -1.89 10.86 13.23
C LEU A 197 -0.79 10.98 12.17
N GLU A 198 -0.86 12.01 11.32
CA GLU A 198 0.18 12.30 10.35
C GLU A 198 1.51 12.62 11.05
N ALA A 199 1.47 13.46 12.09
CA ALA A 199 2.64 13.82 12.87
C ALA A 199 3.27 12.59 13.54
N ALA A 200 2.46 11.76 14.21
CA ALA A 200 2.93 10.55 14.87
C ALA A 200 3.51 9.52 13.89
N PHE A 201 2.83 9.32 12.75
CA PHE A 201 3.32 8.44 11.69
C PHE A 201 4.68 8.88 11.18
N PHE A 202 4.86 10.16 10.83
CA PHE A 202 6.15 10.63 10.33
C PHE A 202 7.25 10.68 11.41
N ALA A 203 6.88 10.85 12.68
CA ALA A 203 7.81 10.71 13.80
C ALA A 203 8.34 9.26 13.90
N GLY A 204 7.46 8.27 13.77
CA GLY A 204 7.86 6.86 13.75
C GLY A 204 8.61 6.46 12.47
N TYR A 205 8.25 7.03 11.33
CA TYR A 205 8.91 6.75 10.04
C TYR A 205 10.30 7.40 9.93
N GLY A 206 10.55 8.48 10.66
CA GLY A 206 11.85 9.14 10.76
C GLY A 206 12.20 10.07 9.61
N ARG A 207 11.31 10.26 8.61
CA ARG A 207 11.50 11.23 7.53
C ARG A 207 10.16 11.74 7.01
N ARG A 208 10.13 12.96 6.45
CA ARG A 208 9.00 13.44 5.64
C ARG A 208 9.32 13.30 4.15
N PHE A 209 8.28 13.35 3.33
CA PHE A 209 8.43 13.42 1.88
C PHE A 209 8.17 14.85 1.38
N PRO A 210 8.85 15.28 0.31
CA PRO A 210 8.48 16.50 -0.40
C PRO A 210 7.00 16.44 -0.83
N SER A 211 6.31 17.57 -0.71
CA SER A 211 4.89 17.68 -1.11
C SER A 211 4.67 17.28 -2.57
N GLY A 212 5.59 17.63 -3.47
CA GLY A 212 5.53 17.25 -4.88
C GLY A 212 5.55 15.72 -5.10
N SER A 213 6.35 14.98 -4.33
CA SER A 213 6.40 13.51 -4.41
C SER A 213 5.10 12.87 -3.92
N LEU A 214 4.53 13.38 -2.83
CA LEU A 214 3.23 12.94 -2.31
C LEU A 214 2.11 13.23 -3.31
N LEU A 215 2.07 14.44 -3.89
CA LEU A 215 1.08 14.84 -4.88
C LEU A 215 1.16 13.98 -6.16
N ALA A 216 2.36 13.80 -6.70
CA ALA A 216 2.59 12.99 -7.89
C ALA A 216 2.09 11.54 -7.69
N MET A 217 2.45 10.94 -6.56
CA MET A 217 2.04 9.57 -6.23
C MET A 217 0.56 9.46 -5.91
N ALA A 218 -0.02 10.43 -5.20
CA ALA A 218 -1.45 10.49 -4.92
C ALA A 218 -2.29 10.55 -6.19
N ALA A 219 -1.88 11.39 -7.14
CA ALA A 219 -2.54 11.47 -8.43
C ALA A 219 -2.42 10.16 -9.22
N LEU A 220 -1.24 9.54 -9.21
CA LEU A 220 -1.00 8.27 -9.87
C LEU A 220 -1.83 7.13 -9.26
N ASP A 221 -1.87 7.01 -7.94
CA ASP A 221 -2.64 5.97 -7.25
C ASP A 221 -4.17 6.21 -7.36
N ALA A 222 -4.61 7.48 -7.36
CA ALA A 222 -6.01 7.82 -7.64
C ALA A 222 -6.41 7.41 -9.06
N ALA A 223 -5.59 7.75 -10.06
CA ALA A 223 -5.79 7.33 -11.45
C ALA A 223 -5.82 5.80 -11.59
N ALA A 224 -4.88 5.09 -10.96
CA ALA A 224 -4.85 3.63 -10.98
C ALA A 224 -6.10 3.02 -10.34
N THR A 225 -6.55 3.58 -9.20
CA THR A 225 -7.75 3.13 -8.49
C THR A 225 -9.00 3.33 -9.33
N LEU A 226 -9.19 4.52 -9.91
CA LEU A 226 -10.32 4.81 -10.81
C LEU A 226 -10.31 3.90 -12.04
N SER A 227 -9.15 3.77 -12.69
CA SER A 227 -8.97 2.92 -13.86
C SER A 227 -9.33 1.45 -13.59
N TRP A 228 -8.92 0.92 -12.43
CA TRP A 228 -9.27 -0.42 -12.01
C TRP A 228 -10.77 -0.53 -11.73
N ALA A 229 -11.33 0.40 -10.97
CA ALA A 229 -12.73 0.37 -10.56
C ALA A 229 -13.70 0.48 -11.74
N THR A 230 -13.38 1.31 -12.75
CA THR A 230 -14.15 1.40 -14.00
C THR A 230 -14.12 0.08 -14.78
N ARG A 231 -12.95 -0.57 -14.90
CA ARG A 231 -12.84 -1.85 -15.63
C ARG A 231 -13.61 -2.99 -14.95
N HIS A 232 -13.70 -2.97 -13.62
CA HIS A 232 -14.33 -4.04 -12.84
C HIS A 232 -15.75 -3.71 -12.38
N GLY A 233 -16.28 -2.53 -12.72
CA GLY A 233 -17.61 -2.09 -12.31
C GLY A 233 -17.78 -2.01 -10.79
N ASP A 234 -16.74 -1.57 -10.08
CA ASP A 234 -16.72 -1.54 -8.61
C ASP A 234 -17.05 -0.13 -8.06
N PRO A 235 -18.27 0.08 -7.53
CA PRO A 235 -18.69 1.41 -7.05
C PRO A 235 -17.94 1.86 -5.80
N GLU A 236 -17.48 0.94 -4.94
CA GLU A 236 -16.77 1.29 -3.71
C GLU A 236 -15.35 1.78 -4.02
N PHE A 237 -14.67 1.09 -4.94
CA PHE A 237 -13.36 1.52 -5.42
C PHE A 237 -13.46 2.80 -6.27
N LEU A 238 -14.54 3.01 -7.03
CA LEU A 238 -14.79 4.28 -7.70
C LEU A 238 -14.92 5.43 -6.70
N ALA A 239 -15.74 5.26 -5.65
CA ALA A 239 -15.90 6.26 -4.60
C ALA A 239 -14.58 6.52 -3.86
N ARG A 240 -13.78 5.48 -3.61
CA ARG A 240 -12.44 5.61 -3.02
C ARG A 240 -11.50 6.42 -3.92
N GLY A 241 -11.42 6.09 -5.20
CA GLY A 241 -10.58 6.80 -6.17
C GLY A 241 -10.93 8.29 -6.25
N ARG A 242 -12.23 8.61 -6.25
CA ARG A 242 -12.71 10.02 -6.25
C ARG A 242 -12.35 10.78 -4.97
N ARG A 243 -12.37 10.13 -3.80
CA ARG A 243 -11.89 10.77 -2.55
C ARG A 243 -10.40 11.08 -2.61
N MET A 244 -9.60 10.16 -3.16
CA MET A 244 -8.17 10.40 -3.38
C MET A 244 -7.96 11.56 -4.38
N ALA A 245 -8.71 11.58 -5.48
CA ALA A 245 -8.68 12.66 -6.48
C ALA A 245 -8.98 14.02 -5.86
N LYS A 246 -10.06 14.13 -5.08
CA LYS A 246 -10.43 15.36 -4.39
C LYS A 246 -9.31 15.89 -3.49
N ARG A 247 -8.63 15.00 -2.76
CA ARG A 247 -7.48 15.41 -1.93
C ARG A 247 -6.33 15.97 -2.75
N VAL A 248 -6.06 15.42 -3.94
CA VAL A 248 -5.07 15.97 -4.87
C VAL A 248 -5.46 17.37 -5.32
N GLU A 249 -6.72 17.60 -5.68
CA GLU A 249 -7.22 18.92 -6.10
C GLU A 249 -7.10 19.98 -4.98
N GLU A 250 -7.47 19.61 -3.75
CA GLU A 250 -7.35 20.49 -2.58
C GLU A 250 -5.91 20.93 -2.33
N CYS A 251 -4.93 20.07 -2.63
CA CYS A 251 -3.52 20.31 -2.34
C CYS A 251 -2.73 20.86 -3.53
N ALA A 252 -3.33 20.98 -4.72
CA ALA A 252 -2.67 21.44 -5.95
C ALA A 252 -3.52 22.41 -6.80
N PRO A 253 -4.00 23.55 -6.26
CA PRO A 253 -4.68 24.55 -7.08
C PRO A 253 -3.74 25.08 -8.20
N PRO A 254 -4.19 25.26 -9.45
CA PRO A 254 -5.56 25.23 -9.98
C PRO A 254 -6.04 23.89 -10.56
N PHE A 255 -5.35 22.77 -10.31
CA PHE A 255 -5.72 21.47 -10.87
C PHE A 255 -7.13 21.05 -10.43
N ARG A 256 -7.93 20.60 -11.40
CA ARG A 256 -9.23 19.95 -11.18
C ARG A 256 -9.31 18.74 -12.11
N ALA A 257 -9.61 17.57 -11.55
CA ALA A 257 -9.88 16.40 -12.35
C ALA A 257 -11.20 16.61 -13.11
N ILE A 258 -11.21 16.22 -14.38
CA ILE A 258 -12.40 16.35 -15.23
C ILE A 258 -13.32 15.16 -14.95
N CYS A 259 -14.46 15.40 -14.32
CA CYS A 259 -15.51 14.39 -14.07
C CYS A 259 -16.21 13.95 -15.36
#